data_AF-A0A9E5KJE1-F1
#
_entry.id   AF-A0A9E5KJE1-F1
#
_cell.length_a   1.000
_cell.length_b   1.000
_cell.length_c   1.000
_cell.angle_alpha   90.00
_cell.angle_beta   90.00
_cell.angle_gamma   90.00
#
_symmetry.space_group_name_H-M   'P 1'
#
loop_
_entity.id
_entity.type
_entity.pdbx_description
1 polymer ?
#
loop_
_entity_poly.entity_id
_entity_poly.type
_entity_poly.pdbx_seq_one_letter_code
_entity_poly.pdbx_strand_id
1 'polypeptide(L)' 'MGSLNKVMLIGNLGKDPEIRHMDNGAVKASFPLATTEVYKSAD' A
#
# COMPACT_ATOMS: atom_id res chain seq x y z
N MET A 1 -11.13 -5.38 -26.10
CA MET A 1 -9.77 -4.90 -25.73
C MET A 1 -9.76 -4.72 -24.23
N GLY A 2 -8.82 -5.34 -23.51
CA GLY A 2 -8.72 -5.25 -22.04
C GLY A 2 -7.38 -4.63 -21.65
N SER A 3 -7.38 -3.76 -20.65
CA SER A 3 -6.17 -3.20 -20.05
C SER A 3 -5.84 -3.93 -18.75
N LEU A 4 -4.54 -4.05 -18.44
CA LEU A 4 -4.07 -4.59 -17.16
C LEU A 4 -3.68 -3.44 -16.24
N ASN A 5 -4.34 -3.34 -15.09
CA ASN A 5 -3.89 -2.51 -13.97
C ASN A 5 -3.46 -3.42 -12.83
N LYS A 6 -2.15 -3.49 -12.56
CA LYS A 6 -1.56 -4.35 -11.52
C LYS A 6 -0.47 -3.59 -10.77
N VAL A 7 -0.50 -3.67 -9.45
CA VAL A 7 0.48 -3.04 -8.54
C VAL A 7 1.02 -4.09 -7.57
N MET A 8 2.33 -4.07 -7.31
CA MET A 8 3.00 -4.87 -6.27
C MET A 8 3.90 -3.95 -5.46
N LEU A 9 3.75 -3.94 -4.14
CA LEU A 9 4.51 -3.09 -3.22
C LEU A 9 4.99 -3.92 -2.03
N ILE A 10 6.23 -3.71 -1.60
CA ILE A 10 6.81 -4.27 -0.38
C ILE A 10 7.42 -3.11 0.38
N GLY A 11 7.09 -2.98 1.66
CA GLY A 11 7.52 -1.86 2.47
C GLY A 11 7.03 -1.98 3.91
N ASN A 12 7.28 -0.94 4.69
CA ASN A 12 6.91 -0.87 6.10
C ASN A 12 5.65 -0.01 6.28
N LEU A 13 4.84 -0.35 7.29
CA LEU A 13 3.72 0.52 7.67
C LEU A 13 4.25 1.79 8.33
N GLY A 14 3.79 2.96 7.88
CA GLY A 14 4.16 4.23 8.49
C GLY A 14 3.44 4.53 9.81
N LYS A 15 2.31 3.84 10.04
CA LYS A 15 1.53 3.86 11.28
C LYS A 15 0.59 2.66 11.29
N ASP A 16 -0.03 2.40 12.45
CA ASP A 16 -1.05 1.36 12.58
C ASP A 16 -2.21 1.60 11.59
N PRO A 17 -2.78 0.53 11.01
CA PRO A 17 -3.94 0.65 10.12
C PRO A 17 -5.17 1.22 10.84
N GLU A 18 -5.86 2.15 10.17
CA GLU A 18 -7.20 2.56 10.57
C GLU A 18 -8.21 1.53 10.03
N ILE A 19 -8.98 0.92 10.93
CA ILE A 19 -10.05 -0.02 10.59
C ILE A 19 -11.40 0.69 10.74
N ARG A 20 -12.23 0.66 9.68
CA ARG A 20 -13.58 1.22 9.70
C ARG A 20 -14.59 0.16 9.28
N HIS A 21 -15.60 -0.03 10.12
CA HIS A 21 -16.77 -0.85 9.81
C HIS A 21 -17.84 0.06 9.19
N MET A 22 -18.34 -0.32 8.03
CA MET A 22 -19.35 0.43 7.30
C MET A 22 -20.74 -0.14 7.59
N ASP A 23 -21.78 0.69 7.45
CA ASP A 23 -23.17 0.31 7.77
C ASP A 23 -23.70 -0.86 6.93
N ASN A 24 -23.11 -1.09 5.75
CA ASN A 24 -23.41 -2.23 4.89
C ASN A 24 -22.68 -3.53 5.28
N GLY A 25 -21.98 -3.54 6.43
CA GLY A 25 -21.20 -4.68 6.93
C GLY A 25 -19.80 -4.82 6.33
N ALA A 26 -19.39 -3.94 5.41
CA ALA A 26 -18.03 -3.96 4.86
C ALA A 26 -17.00 -3.45 5.88
N VAL A 27 -15.80 -4.03 5.85
CA VAL A 27 -14.66 -3.59 6.66
C VAL A 27 -13.60 -3.01 5.74
N LYS A 28 -13.19 -1.76 6.01
CA LYS A 28 -12.12 -1.07 5.29
C LYS A 28 -10.91 -0.90 6.20
N ALA A 29 -9.74 -1.30 5.73
CA ALA A 29 -8.46 -0.96 6.32
C ALA A 29 -7.77 0.13 5.50
N SER A 30 -7.16 1.12 6.15
CA SER A 30 -6.37 2.17 5.50
C SER A 30 -5.05 2.36 6.24
N PHE A 31 -3.93 2.27 5.52
CA PHE A 31 -2.60 2.42 6.10
C PHE A 31 -1.62 3.02 5.08
N PRO A 32 -0.65 3.85 5.51
CA PRO A 32 0.43 4.28 4.64
C PRO A 32 1.52 3.20 4.55
N LEU A 33 2.07 2.99 3.35
CA LEU A 33 3.18 2.07 3.10
C LEU A 33 4.41 2.87 2.67
N ALA A 34 5.49 2.77 3.45
CA ALA A 34 6.77 3.36 3.13
C ALA A 34 7.62 2.37 2.32
N THR A 35 8.02 2.78 1.11
CA THR A 35 8.99 2.07 0.28
C THR A 35 10.33 2.79 0.29
N THR A 36 11.41 2.07 0.03
CA THR A 36 12.75 2.64 -0.10
C THR A 36 13.38 2.09 -1.35
N GLU A 37 13.99 2.98 -2.13
CA GLU A 37 14.77 2.61 -3.30
C GLU A 37 16.25 2.73 -2.94
N VAL A 38 17.03 1.69 -3.26
CA VAL A 38 18.48 1.68 -3.03
C VAL A 38 19.15 1.61 -4.39
N TYR A 39 19.95 2.62 -4.69
CA TYR A 39 20.77 2.68 -5.89
C TYR A 39 22.24 2.65 -5.48
N LYS A 40 23.07 1.96 -6.28
CA LYS A 40 24.51 2.07 -6.15
C LYS A 40 24.96 3.34 -6.87
N SER A 41 25.56 4.29 -6.15
CA SER A 41 26.20 5.45 -6.77
C SER A 41 27.38 4.98 -7.64
N ALA A 42 27.50 5.57 -8.82
CA ALA A 42 28.63 5.33 -9.71
C ALA A 42 29.78 6.24 -9.28
N ASP A 43 30.64 5.72 -8.41
CA ASP A 43 32.02 6.19 -8.29
C ASP A 43 32.87 5.50 -9.37
#